data_AF-A0ABC8J5M2-F1
#
_entry.id   AF-A0ABC8J5M2-F1
#
_cell.length_a   1.000
_cell.length_b   1.000
_cell.length_c   1.000
_cell.angle_alpha   90.00
_cell.angle_beta   90.00
_cell.angle_gamma   90.00
#
_symmetry.space_group_name_H-M   'P 1'
#
loop_
_entity.id
_entity.type
_entity.pdbx_description
1 polymer ?
#
loop_
_entity_poly.entity_id
_entity_poly.type
_entity_poly.pdbx_seq_one_letter_code
_entity_poly.pdbx_strand_id
1 'polypeptide(L)'
;MYEACMDVTESDHKPVRCKFHATIAHVDKSVRRQELGNIIKSNEEIISIFEELKSVPETTLSTNNIELQSQETGTLTITNSSTTSKAIFTILCGGQVIVKDDGEEESDYNPRGSFGLPRWLQVLPASGIIKPEEAVDVKVHHEESHTLEENVDGIPQSENTRDKEVVLMVNIRGSCSTTGTSHSVKVRHCLSARVGLTESEPTNPTENLDGSPREAGEENL
;
A
#
# COMPACT_ATOMS: atom_id res chain seq x y z
N MET A 1 53.93 18.60 -23.52
CA MET A 1 54.96 17.68 -23.02
C MET A 1 55.48 18.30 -21.73
N TYR A 2 55.05 17.80 -20.57
CA TYR A 2 55.56 18.26 -19.27
C TYR A 2 56.68 17.31 -18.88
N GLU A 3 57.92 17.77 -19.05
CA GLU A 3 59.10 17.09 -18.54
C GLU A 3 59.12 17.34 -17.03
N ALA A 4 58.75 16.32 -16.24
CA ALA A 4 58.79 16.41 -14.79
C ALA A 4 60.24 16.36 -14.30
N CYS A 5 60.97 17.46 -14.51
CA CYS A 5 62.20 17.73 -13.82
C CYS A 5 61.82 18.42 -12.51
N MET A 6 61.93 17.72 -11.38
CA MET A 6 61.89 18.39 -10.08
C MET A 6 63.16 19.22 -9.96
N ASP A 7 63.03 20.54 -10.04
CA ASP A 7 64.14 21.43 -9.68
C ASP A 7 64.45 21.23 -8.20
N VAL A 8 65.68 20.82 -7.92
CA VAL A 8 66.17 20.51 -6.59
C VAL A 8 66.37 21.81 -5.83
N THR A 9 65.37 22.24 -5.07
CA THR A 9 65.55 23.28 -4.08
C THR A 9 66.26 22.68 -2.86
N GLU A 10 67.59 22.87 -2.82
CA GLU A 10 68.46 22.71 -1.64
C GLU A 10 68.37 21.37 -0.88
N SER A 11 68.51 20.25 -1.58
CA SER A 11 68.71 18.94 -0.94
C SER A 11 69.99 18.28 -1.46
N ASP A 12 70.90 17.92 -0.55
CA ASP A 12 72.19 17.25 -0.81
C ASP A 12 72.03 15.76 -1.24
N HIS A 13 70.94 15.45 -1.92
CA HIS A 13 70.60 14.10 -2.37
C HIS A 13 70.97 13.91 -3.84
N LYS A 14 71.70 12.81 -4.11
CA LYS A 14 72.15 12.41 -5.45
C LYS A 14 70.97 12.38 -6.43
N PRO A 15 71.13 12.87 -7.69
CA PRO A 15 70.02 13.01 -8.63
C PRO A 15 69.28 11.68 -8.84
N VAL A 16 67.98 11.70 -8.52
CA VAL A 16 67.12 10.52 -8.59
C VAL A 16 66.57 10.41 -10.01
N ARG A 17 66.92 9.34 -10.73
CA ARG A 17 66.37 9.07 -12.07
C ARG A 17 65.04 8.34 -11.96
N CYS A 18 64.00 8.87 -12.59
CA CYS A 18 62.70 8.20 -12.71
C CYS A 18 62.87 6.85 -13.45
N LYS A 19 62.61 5.74 -12.76
CA LYS A 19 62.72 4.39 -13.36
C LYS A 19 61.50 4.01 -14.19
N PHE A 20 60.35 4.61 -13.92
CA PHE A 20 59.10 4.30 -14.60
C PHE A 20 58.20 5.53 -14.66
N HIS A 21 57.96 6.01 -15.87
CA HIS A 21 57.02 7.09 -16.15
C HIS A 21 55.86 6.51 -16.95
N ALA A 22 54.65 6.58 -16.40
CA ALA A 22 53.45 6.13 -17.08
C ALA A 22 52.41 7.24 -17.16
N THR A 23 51.88 7.45 -18.37
CA THR A 23 50.72 8.30 -18.61
C THR A 23 49.47 7.45 -18.48
N ILE A 24 48.69 7.66 -17.42
CA ILE A 24 47.42 6.97 -17.23
C ILE A 24 46.32 7.84 -17.83
N ALA A 25 45.63 7.33 -18.84
CA ALA A 25 44.46 8.00 -19.39
C ALA A 25 43.36 8.09 -18.31
N HIS A 26 42.96 9.32 -17.98
CA HIS A 26 41.89 9.58 -17.04
C HIS A 26 40.66 10.09 -17.79
N VAL A 27 39.59 9.29 -17.78
CA VAL A 27 38.31 9.72 -18.34
C VAL A 27 37.54 10.48 -17.27
N ASP A 28 37.17 11.72 -17.58
CA ASP A 28 36.28 12.49 -16.73
C ASP A 28 34.88 11.84 -16.71
N LYS A 29 34.54 11.26 -15.56
CA LYS A 29 33.26 10.58 -15.35
C LYS A 29 32.07 11.54 -15.37
N SER A 30 32.28 12.80 -14.99
CA SER A 30 31.24 13.83 -14.99
C SER A 30 30.86 14.19 -16.43
N VAL A 31 31.86 14.50 -17.26
CA VAL A 31 31.66 14.79 -18.69
C VAL A 31 31.01 13.59 -19.38
N ARG A 32 31.49 12.37 -19.14
CA ARG A 32 30.89 11.16 -19.71
C ARG A 32 29.42 10.98 -19.31
N ARG A 33 29.07 11.25 -18.05
CA ARG A 33 27.68 11.15 -17.56
C ARG A 33 26.78 12.21 -18.19
N GLN A 34 27.29 13.43 -18.36
CA GLN A 34 26.58 14.52 -19.01
C GLN A 34 26.27 14.18 -20.47
N GLU A 35 27.26 13.73 -21.23
CA GLU A 35 27.06 13.34 -22.64
C GLU A 35 26.07 12.18 -22.78
N LEU A 36 26.14 11.18 -21.91
CA LEU A 36 25.14 10.10 -21.88
C LEU A 36 23.73 10.64 -21.57
N GLY A 37 23.62 11.57 -20.61
CA GLY A 37 22.36 12.22 -20.28
C GLY A 37 21.78 13.01 -21.45
N ASN A 38 22.63 13.67 -22.25
CA ASN A 38 22.21 14.36 -23.46
C ASN A 38 21.64 13.37 -24.48
N ILE A 39 22.35 12.27 -24.75
CA ILE A 39 21.91 11.22 -25.67
C ILE A 39 20.55 10.64 -25.26
N ILE A 40 20.37 10.30 -23.97
CA ILE A 40 19.11 9.73 -23.47
C ILE A 40 17.94 10.71 -23.65
N LYS A 41 18.20 12.02 -23.54
CA LYS A 41 17.17 13.08 -23.64
C LYS A 41 16.86 13.50 -25.07
N SER A 42 17.75 13.28 -26.03
CA SER A 42 17.61 13.78 -27.40
C SER A 42 17.39 12.70 -28.45
N ASN A 43 17.70 11.43 -28.13
CA ASN A 43 17.52 10.33 -29.07
C ASN A 43 16.07 9.82 -29.04
N GLU A 44 15.36 9.98 -30.16
CA GLU A 44 13.94 9.63 -30.29
C GLU A 44 13.65 8.13 -30.09
N GLU A 45 14.54 7.23 -30.53
CA GLU A 45 14.38 5.79 -30.32
C GLU A 45 14.44 5.45 -28.84
N ILE A 46 15.40 6.02 -28.11
CA ILE A 46 15.54 5.83 -26.66
C ILE A 46 14.30 6.36 -25.94
N ILE A 47 13.84 7.56 -26.29
CA ILE A 47 12.63 8.17 -25.70
C ILE A 47 11.42 7.27 -25.96
N SER A 48 11.24 6.79 -27.19
CA SER A 48 10.13 5.90 -27.55
C SER A 48 10.14 4.61 -26.72
N ILE A 49 11.32 3.99 -26.54
CA ILE A 49 11.46 2.80 -25.68
C ILE A 49 11.08 3.14 -24.24
N PHE A 50 11.50 4.29 -23.71
CA PHE A 50 11.11 4.71 -22.36
C PHE A 50 9.61 4.93 -22.21
N GLU A 51 8.94 5.52 -23.20
CA GLU A 51 7.48 5.69 -23.17
C GLU A 51 6.76 4.34 -23.23
N GLU A 52 7.21 3.41 -24.07
CA GLU A 52 6.67 2.03 -24.10
C GLU A 52 6.83 1.35 -22.74
N LEU A 53 8.00 1.51 -22.10
CA LEU A 53 8.28 1.00 -20.77
C LEU A 53 7.50 1.72 -19.65
N LYS A 54 6.71 2.76 -19.90
CA LYS A 54 5.80 3.33 -18.88
C LYS A 54 4.42 2.68 -18.88
N SER A 55 4.16 1.75 -19.80
CA SER A 55 2.90 1.05 -19.87
C SER A 55 2.71 0.17 -18.62
N VAL A 56 1.58 0.33 -17.94
CA VAL A 56 1.16 -0.50 -16.80
C VAL A 56 -0.08 -1.27 -17.23
N PRO A 57 -0.15 -2.61 -17.02
CA PRO A 57 -1.34 -3.39 -17.33
C PRO A 57 -2.56 -2.85 -16.58
N GLU A 58 -3.69 -2.79 -17.27
CA GLU A 58 -4.95 -2.40 -16.64
C GLU A 58 -5.43 -3.53 -15.71
N THR A 59 -5.58 -3.21 -14.43
CA THR A 59 -6.00 -4.16 -13.40
C THR A 59 -7.15 -3.60 -12.57
N THR A 60 -8.04 -4.48 -12.13
CA THR A 60 -9.16 -4.13 -11.24
C THR A 60 -9.13 -4.97 -9.97
N LEU A 61 -9.73 -4.43 -8.91
CA LEU A 61 -9.90 -5.09 -7.62
C LEU A 61 -11.38 -5.40 -7.39
N SER A 62 -11.69 -6.53 -6.77
CA SER A 62 -13.08 -6.88 -6.41
C SER A 62 -13.67 -5.96 -5.34
N THR A 63 -12.84 -5.45 -4.43
CA THR A 63 -13.26 -4.57 -3.34
C THR A 63 -12.12 -3.66 -2.87
N ASN A 64 -12.49 -2.52 -2.28
CA ASN A 64 -11.58 -1.61 -1.58
C ASN A 64 -11.72 -1.71 -0.05
N ASN A 65 -12.63 -2.54 0.45
CA ASN A 65 -12.87 -2.74 1.88
C ASN A 65 -13.04 -4.23 2.20
N ILE A 66 -12.40 -4.69 3.26
CA ILE A 66 -12.50 -6.05 3.79
C ILE A 66 -12.83 -5.95 5.27
N GLU A 67 -13.93 -6.56 5.67
CA GLU A 67 -14.28 -6.74 7.08
C GLU A 67 -13.95 -8.18 7.48
N LEU A 68 -13.18 -8.33 8.55
CA LEU A 68 -12.81 -9.61 9.12
C LEU A 68 -13.51 -9.76 10.47
N GLN A 69 -14.34 -10.78 10.60
CA GLN A 69 -14.82 -11.25 11.89
C GLN A 69 -13.84 -12.27 12.47
N SER A 70 -14.02 -12.63 13.75
CA SER A 70 -13.19 -13.65 14.41
C SER A 70 -13.18 -14.95 13.57
N GLN A 71 -11.98 -15.41 13.20
CA GLN A 71 -11.69 -16.59 12.37
C GLN A 71 -12.10 -16.55 10.88
N GLU A 72 -12.66 -15.44 10.38
CA GLU A 72 -13.04 -15.33 8.96
C GLU A 72 -11.85 -14.95 8.06
N THR A 73 -11.84 -15.46 6.83
CA THR A 73 -10.87 -15.10 5.80
C THR A 73 -11.57 -14.25 4.74
N GLY A 74 -11.16 -12.98 4.64
CA GLY A 74 -11.55 -12.10 3.55
C GLY A 74 -10.85 -12.50 2.24
N THR A 75 -11.50 -12.24 1.11
CA THR A 75 -10.93 -12.50 -0.23
C THR A 75 -10.91 -11.22 -1.05
N LEU A 76 -9.73 -10.90 -1.60
CA LEU A 76 -9.51 -9.83 -2.56
C LEU A 76 -9.11 -10.45 -3.90
N THR A 77 -9.91 -10.23 -4.93
CA THR A 77 -9.58 -10.69 -6.28
C THR A 77 -8.93 -9.56 -7.05
N ILE A 78 -7.75 -9.82 -7.61
CA ILE A 78 -7.04 -8.92 -8.51
C ILE A 78 -7.18 -9.47 -9.93
N THR A 79 -7.80 -8.72 -10.82
CA THR A 79 -8.03 -9.13 -12.22
C THR A 79 -7.14 -8.34 -13.15
N ASN A 80 -6.43 -9.03 -14.04
CA ASN A 80 -5.65 -8.41 -15.12
C ASN A 80 -6.49 -8.34 -16.39
N SER A 81 -6.94 -7.14 -16.76
CA SER A 81 -7.73 -6.89 -17.97
C SER A 81 -6.86 -6.75 -19.23
N SER A 82 -5.53 -6.76 -19.10
CA SER A 82 -4.64 -6.73 -20.26
C SER A 82 -4.72 -8.04 -21.03
N THR A 83 -4.79 -7.95 -22.36
CA THR A 83 -4.78 -9.10 -23.28
C THR A 83 -3.37 -9.54 -23.66
N THR A 84 -2.36 -8.71 -23.42
CA THR A 84 -0.98 -8.95 -23.90
C THR A 84 0.03 -9.00 -22.76
N SER A 85 -0.18 -8.24 -21.69
CA SER A 85 0.84 -7.98 -20.68
C SER A 85 0.53 -8.67 -19.36
N LYS A 86 1.57 -9.25 -18.75
CA LYS A 86 1.49 -9.80 -17.39
C LYS A 86 1.49 -8.66 -16.37
N ALA A 87 0.64 -8.77 -15.36
CA ALA A 87 0.66 -7.89 -14.20
C ALA A 87 1.44 -8.53 -13.05
N ILE A 88 2.30 -7.75 -12.42
CA ILE A 88 3.00 -8.14 -11.19
C ILE A 88 2.38 -7.32 -10.07
N PHE A 89 1.90 -8.00 -9.02
CA PHE A 89 1.34 -7.33 -7.86
C PHE A 89 2.21 -7.55 -6.61
N THR A 90 2.20 -6.57 -5.71
CA THR A 90 2.78 -6.66 -4.37
C THR A 90 1.90 -5.91 -3.38
N ILE A 91 1.59 -6.54 -2.26
CA ILE A 91 0.72 -6.00 -1.22
C ILE A 91 1.58 -5.63 -0.03
N LEU A 92 1.51 -4.35 0.37
CA LEU A 92 2.27 -3.78 1.47
C LEU A 92 1.33 -3.10 2.47
N CYS A 93 1.79 -2.88 3.70
CA CYS A 93 1.07 -2.08 4.68
C CYS A 93 1.33 -0.58 4.43
N GLY A 94 0.27 0.19 4.11
CA GLY A 94 0.33 1.65 3.96
C GLY A 94 0.24 2.40 5.30
N GLY A 95 -0.38 1.80 6.31
CA GLY A 95 -0.53 2.37 7.65
C GLY A 95 -1.55 1.57 8.47
N GLN A 96 -1.48 1.69 9.80
CA GLN A 96 -2.43 1.02 10.69
C GLN A 96 -2.99 1.97 11.76
N VAL A 97 -4.20 1.65 12.21
CA VAL A 97 -4.92 2.30 13.29
C VAL A 97 -5.41 1.21 14.25
N ILE A 98 -5.32 1.47 15.55
CA ILE A 98 -6.04 0.71 16.57
C ILE A 98 -7.18 1.62 17.02
N VAL A 99 -8.42 1.22 16.77
CA VAL A 99 -9.60 2.01 17.12
C VAL A 99 -9.73 2.01 18.64
N LYS A 100 -9.80 3.19 19.25
CA LYS A 100 -10.09 3.35 20.68
C LYS A 100 -11.60 3.49 20.85
N ASP A 101 -12.15 2.89 21.91
CA ASP A 101 -13.60 2.85 22.20
C ASP A 101 -14.17 4.20 22.69
N ASP A 102 -13.30 5.15 23.04
CA ASP A 102 -13.69 6.50 23.45
C ASP A 102 -13.87 7.37 22.19
N GLY A 103 -15.12 7.75 21.90
CA GLY A 103 -15.58 8.35 20.64
C GLY A 103 -15.02 9.74 20.27
N GLU A 104 -13.71 9.87 20.17
CA GLU A 104 -13.04 11.00 19.52
C GLU A 104 -12.56 10.62 18.10
N GLU A 105 -12.89 11.50 17.16
CA GLU A 105 -12.74 11.38 15.71
C GLU A 105 -11.29 11.33 15.24
N GLU A 106 -11.10 10.68 14.08
CA GLU A 106 -9.88 10.63 13.24
C GLU A 106 -8.59 10.22 13.97
N SER A 107 -8.46 8.92 14.20
CA SER A 107 -7.16 8.32 14.51
C SER A 107 -6.21 8.42 13.32
N ASP A 108 -5.15 9.21 13.46
CA ASP A 108 -4.04 9.26 12.50
C ASP A 108 -3.46 7.86 12.26
N TYR A 109 -3.36 7.46 10.99
CA TYR A 109 -2.69 6.21 10.61
C TYR A 109 -1.23 6.30 11.00
N ASN A 110 -0.81 5.43 11.92
CA ASN A 110 0.59 5.34 12.28
C ASN A 110 1.37 4.70 11.12
N PRO A 111 2.28 5.44 10.45
CA PRO A 111 3.08 4.87 9.40
C PRO A 111 3.99 3.82 10.03
N ARG A 112 3.87 2.56 9.61
CA ARG A 112 4.87 1.57 9.96
C ARG A 112 6.09 1.82 9.08
N GLY A 113 7.20 2.22 9.68
CA GLY A 113 8.50 2.36 9.00
C GLY A 113 9.07 1.04 8.46
N SER A 114 8.40 -0.10 8.71
CA SER A 114 8.72 -1.39 8.12
C SER A 114 7.67 -1.75 7.06
N PHE A 115 8.09 -2.00 5.83
CA PHE A 115 7.27 -2.47 4.69
C PHE A 115 6.58 -3.85 4.90
N GLY A 116 6.52 -4.35 6.13
CA GLY A 116 5.89 -5.61 6.49
C GLY A 116 4.45 -5.45 6.95
N LEU A 117 3.67 -6.53 6.79
CA LEU A 117 2.28 -6.61 7.26
C LEU A 117 2.21 -6.59 8.81
N PRO A 118 1.09 -6.14 9.40
CA PRO A 118 0.85 -6.25 10.84
C PRO A 118 0.93 -7.70 11.32
N ARG A 119 1.42 -7.95 12.55
CA ARG A 119 1.50 -9.31 13.11
C ARG A 119 0.16 -10.02 13.23
N TRP A 120 -0.93 -9.26 13.35
CA TRP A 120 -2.28 -9.78 13.45
C TRP A 120 -2.90 -10.08 12.08
N LEU A 121 -2.24 -9.75 10.97
CA LEU A 121 -2.81 -9.88 9.63
C LEU A 121 -1.92 -10.72 8.73
N GLN A 122 -2.48 -11.83 8.24
CA GLN A 122 -1.87 -12.67 7.23
C GLN A 122 -2.49 -12.38 5.85
N VAL A 123 -1.64 -12.19 4.84
CA VAL A 123 -2.06 -11.99 3.44
C VAL A 123 -1.35 -13.00 2.54
N LEU A 124 -2.13 -13.79 1.80
CA LEU A 124 -1.60 -14.88 0.98
C LEU A 124 -2.34 -15.00 -0.37
N PRO A 125 -1.62 -14.92 -1.51
CA PRO A 125 -0.25 -14.44 -1.66
C PRO A 125 -0.11 -12.92 -1.46
N ALA A 126 0.98 -12.46 -0.85
CA ALA A 126 1.29 -11.03 -0.74
C ALA A 126 1.93 -10.46 -2.02
N SER A 127 2.44 -11.31 -2.91
CA SER A 127 2.98 -10.89 -4.21
C SER A 127 2.88 -12.03 -5.21
N GLY A 128 2.75 -11.70 -6.49
CA GLY A 128 2.66 -12.69 -7.55
C GLY A 128 2.57 -12.08 -8.94
N ILE A 129 2.40 -12.95 -9.92
CA ILE A 129 2.27 -12.62 -11.34
C ILE A 129 0.90 -13.12 -11.81
N ILE A 130 0.15 -12.25 -12.48
CA ILE A 130 -1.15 -12.54 -13.08
C ILE A 130 -0.95 -12.50 -14.60
N LYS A 131 -1.31 -13.59 -15.29
CA LYS A 131 -1.19 -13.62 -16.75
C LYS A 131 -2.25 -12.69 -17.39
N PRO A 132 -2.12 -12.39 -18.69
CA PRO A 132 -3.18 -11.70 -19.41
C PRO A 132 -4.53 -12.38 -19.21
N GLU A 133 -5.58 -11.59 -19.00
CA GLU A 133 -6.98 -12.04 -18.85
C GLU A 133 -7.22 -13.06 -17.71
N GLU A 134 -6.29 -13.16 -16.76
CA GLU A 134 -6.43 -14.00 -15.57
C GLU A 134 -6.72 -13.14 -14.32
N ALA A 135 -7.20 -13.80 -13.27
CA ALA A 135 -7.40 -13.23 -11.95
C ALA A 135 -6.73 -14.09 -10.88
N VAL A 136 -6.38 -13.47 -9.75
CA VAL A 136 -5.84 -14.16 -8.57
C VAL A 136 -6.61 -13.75 -7.33
N ASP A 137 -6.94 -14.74 -6.51
CA ASP A 137 -7.55 -14.52 -5.20
C ASP A 137 -6.48 -14.41 -4.13
N VAL A 138 -6.51 -13.29 -3.41
CA VAL A 138 -5.68 -13.00 -2.25
C VAL A 138 -6.52 -13.19 -1.01
N LYS A 139 -6.09 -14.11 -0.16
CA LYS A 139 -6.69 -14.37 1.15
C LYS A 139 -6.12 -13.42 2.18
N VAL A 140 -7.01 -12.84 2.97
CA VAL A 140 -6.69 -11.90 4.04
C VAL A 140 -7.31 -12.44 5.32
N HIS A 141 -6.49 -12.77 6.31
CA HIS A 141 -6.91 -13.50 7.50
C HIS A 141 -6.34 -12.84 8.78
N HIS A 142 -7.14 -12.80 9.84
CA HIS A 142 -6.70 -12.35 11.15
C HIS A 142 -5.95 -13.48 11.89
N GLU A 143 -4.66 -13.31 12.13
CA GLU A 143 -3.84 -14.26 12.87
C GLU A 143 -3.93 -13.99 14.39
N GLU A 144 -4.52 -14.92 15.14
CA GLU A 144 -4.54 -14.88 16.60
C GLU A 144 -3.15 -15.22 17.15
N SER A 145 -2.36 -14.19 17.47
CA SER A 145 -1.11 -14.38 18.19
C SER A 145 -1.41 -14.75 19.65
N HIS A 146 -1.53 -16.04 19.93
CA HIS A 146 -1.46 -16.57 21.29
C HIS A 146 0.01 -16.56 21.76
N THR A 147 0.50 -15.39 22.19
CA THR A 147 1.66 -15.34 23.09
C THR A 147 1.14 -15.12 24.50
N LEU A 148 0.92 -16.24 25.20
CA LEU A 148 0.78 -16.32 26.65
C LEU A 148 2.17 -16.14 27.30
N GLU A 149 2.88 -15.05 26.98
CA GLU A 149 4.17 -14.65 27.59
C GLU A 149 4.18 -13.12 27.40
N GLU A 150 3.97 -12.24 28.38
CA GLU A 150 4.51 -12.14 29.72
C GLU A 150 3.57 -11.20 30.50
N ASN A 151 2.75 -11.74 31.40
CA ASN A 151 1.94 -10.95 32.32
C ASN A 151 2.84 -10.51 33.48
N VAL A 152 3.45 -9.33 33.35
CA VAL A 152 4.09 -8.63 34.47
C VAL A 152 3.27 -7.37 34.71
N ASP A 153 2.56 -7.37 35.84
CA ASP A 153 1.81 -6.25 36.44
C ASP A 153 0.27 -6.18 36.26
N GLY A 154 -0.42 -7.31 36.09
CA GLY A 154 -1.82 -7.47 36.55
C GLY A 154 -2.90 -6.61 35.88
N ILE A 155 -2.56 -5.78 34.90
CA ILE A 155 -3.50 -5.01 34.08
C ILE A 155 -3.58 -5.71 32.72
N PRO A 156 -4.75 -6.20 32.27
CA PRO A 156 -4.87 -6.83 30.96
C PRO A 156 -4.70 -5.78 29.85
N GLN A 157 -3.47 -5.53 29.40
CA GLN A 157 -3.20 -4.84 28.14
C GLN A 157 -3.32 -5.84 26.99
N SER A 158 -4.55 -6.25 26.73
CA SER A 158 -4.88 -7.08 25.57
C SER A 158 -4.98 -6.18 24.33
N GLU A 159 -3.91 -6.07 23.55
CA GLU A 159 -3.99 -5.61 22.15
C GLU A 159 -4.89 -6.52 21.29
N ASN A 160 -5.36 -7.64 21.84
CA ASN A 160 -6.15 -8.66 21.16
C ASN A 160 -7.68 -8.46 21.29
N THR A 161 -8.14 -7.44 22.03
CA THR A 161 -9.59 -7.19 22.27
C THR A 161 -10.14 -5.91 21.64
N ARG A 162 -9.35 -5.22 20.81
CA ARG A 162 -9.77 -3.97 20.15
C ARG A 162 -9.99 -4.15 18.66
N ASP A 163 -10.88 -3.34 18.11
CA ASP A 163 -11.05 -3.23 16.67
C ASP A 163 -9.77 -2.65 16.04
N LYS A 164 -9.32 -3.30 14.96
CA LYS A 164 -8.06 -2.98 14.28
C LYS A 164 -8.35 -2.61 12.85
N GLU A 165 -7.65 -1.62 12.35
CA GLU A 165 -7.78 -1.17 10.97
C GLU A 165 -6.40 -1.03 10.33
N VAL A 166 -6.27 -1.46 9.09
CA VAL A 166 -5.05 -1.32 8.30
C VAL A 166 -5.39 -0.99 6.87
N VAL A 167 -4.59 -0.13 6.26
CA VAL A 167 -4.65 0.14 4.82
C VAL A 167 -3.59 -0.71 4.14
N LEU A 168 -4.03 -1.61 3.26
CA LEU A 168 -3.18 -2.37 2.37
C LEU A 168 -2.99 -1.60 1.05
N MET A 169 -1.75 -1.46 0.62
CA MET A 169 -1.37 -0.90 -0.67
C MET A 169 -1.10 -2.03 -1.65
N VAL A 170 -1.96 -2.19 -2.64
CA VAL A 170 -1.79 -3.13 -3.75
C VAL A 170 -1.07 -2.41 -4.88
N ASN A 171 0.23 -2.66 -5.00
CA ASN A 171 1.07 -2.09 -6.05
C ASN A 171 1.09 -3.01 -7.26
N ILE A 172 0.77 -2.47 -8.43
CA ILE A 172 0.71 -3.17 -9.70
C ILE A 172 1.77 -2.61 -10.63
N ARG A 173 2.50 -3.49 -11.31
CA ARG A 173 3.55 -3.15 -12.27
C ARG A 173 3.51 -4.09 -13.47
N GLY A 174 3.83 -3.58 -14.66
CA GLY A 174 4.14 -4.44 -15.81
C GLY A 174 5.52 -5.11 -15.67
N SER A 175 5.75 -6.22 -16.38
CA SER A 175 7.02 -6.98 -16.29
C SER A 175 8.28 -6.14 -16.55
N CYS A 176 8.20 -5.19 -17.48
CA CYS A 176 9.29 -4.28 -17.84
C CYS A 176 8.98 -2.82 -17.48
N SER A 177 7.83 -2.57 -16.84
CA SER A 177 7.34 -1.20 -16.68
C SER A 177 8.24 -0.40 -15.73
N THR A 178 8.54 0.86 -15.99
CA THR A 178 9.27 1.75 -15.09
C THR A 178 8.35 2.47 -14.09
N THR A 179 7.04 2.33 -14.31
CA THR A 179 5.96 2.92 -13.52
C THR A 179 5.06 1.82 -12.97
N GLY A 180 4.20 2.18 -12.03
CA GLY A 180 3.21 1.28 -11.46
C GLY A 180 2.00 2.05 -10.96
N THR A 181 0.91 1.33 -10.70
CA THR A 181 -0.29 1.86 -10.06
C THR A 181 -0.41 1.30 -8.65
N SER A 182 -1.04 2.04 -7.76
CA SER A 182 -1.22 1.65 -6.37
C SER A 182 -2.69 1.81 -5.99
N HIS A 183 -3.29 0.75 -5.47
CA HIS A 183 -4.66 0.75 -4.97
C HIS A 183 -4.67 0.60 -3.45
N SER A 184 -5.57 1.32 -2.78
CA SER A 184 -5.72 1.27 -1.32
C SER A 184 -6.92 0.40 -0.97
N VAL A 185 -6.68 -0.61 -0.12
CA VAL A 185 -7.72 -1.51 0.41
C VAL A 185 -7.73 -1.39 1.93
N LYS A 186 -8.84 -0.96 2.52
CA LYS A 186 -9.03 -0.89 3.96
C LYS A 186 -9.41 -2.28 4.48
N VAL A 187 -8.73 -2.75 5.51
CA VAL A 187 -9.04 -4.01 6.20
C VAL A 187 -9.35 -3.68 7.65
N ARG A 188 -10.55 -4.04 8.10
CA ARG A 188 -11.00 -3.85 9.48
C ARG A 188 -11.30 -5.19 10.12
N HIS A 189 -10.73 -5.44 11.29
CA HIS A 189 -11.10 -6.55 12.14
C HIS A 189 -12.01 -6.06 13.27
N CYS A 190 -13.20 -6.63 13.37
CA CYS A 190 -14.18 -6.32 14.40
C CYS A 190 -14.32 -7.53 15.35
N LEU A 191 -14.01 -7.33 16.64
CA LEU A 191 -14.19 -8.40 17.65
C LEU A 191 -15.65 -8.56 18.09
N SER A 192 -16.45 -7.50 17.94
CA SER A 192 -17.85 -7.52 18.33
C SER A 192 -18.71 -7.98 17.16
N ALA A 193 -19.46 -9.06 17.35
CA ALA A 193 -20.68 -9.26 16.59
C ALA A 193 -21.55 -8.03 16.86
N ARG A 194 -21.67 -7.12 15.89
CA ARG A 194 -22.82 -6.22 15.84
C ARG A 194 -24.05 -7.11 15.73
N VAL A 195 -24.56 -7.57 16.87
CA VAL A 195 -25.93 -8.05 16.99
C VAL A 195 -26.77 -6.90 16.46
N GLY A 196 -27.41 -7.15 15.32
CA GLY A 196 -28.26 -6.16 14.68
C GLY A 196 -29.33 -5.73 15.66
N LEU A 197 -29.16 -4.56 16.28
CA LEU A 197 -30.27 -3.75 16.74
C LEU A 197 -30.82 -3.01 15.53
N THR A 198 -31.37 -3.78 14.60
CA THR A 198 -32.56 -3.34 13.88
C THR A 198 -33.72 -3.63 14.81
N GLU A 199 -33.93 -2.75 15.79
CA GLU A 199 -35.25 -2.65 16.40
C GLU A 199 -36.11 -1.91 15.39
N SER A 200 -36.74 -2.70 14.51
CA SER A 200 -37.83 -2.21 13.67
C SER A 200 -38.95 -1.77 14.60
N GLU A 201 -39.14 -0.46 14.75
CA GLU A 201 -40.33 0.12 15.33
C GLU A 201 -41.56 -0.39 14.56
N PRO A 202 -42.51 -1.10 15.18
CA PRO A 202 -43.78 -1.41 14.55
C PRO A 202 -44.84 -0.49 15.13
N THR A 203 -45.25 0.54 14.38
CA THR A 203 -46.49 1.27 14.70
C THR A 203 -47.39 1.36 13.47
N ASN A 204 -48.20 0.29 13.34
CA ASN A 204 -49.58 0.14 12.87
C ASN A 204 -50.12 0.96 11.66
N PRO A 205 -50.82 0.29 10.71
CA PRO A 205 -51.67 0.96 9.74
C PRO A 205 -53.03 1.29 10.35
N THR A 206 -53.44 2.55 10.31
CA THR A 206 -54.82 2.95 10.64
C THR A 206 -55.70 2.81 9.41
N GLU A 207 -56.41 1.70 9.31
CA GLU A 207 -57.56 1.55 8.41
C GLU A 207 -58.75 2.36 8.97
N ASN A 208 -59.35 3.16 8.09
CA ASN A 208 -60.60 3.87 8.34
C ASN A 208 -61.76 2.88 8.38
N LEU A 209 -62.59 2.93 9.42
CA LEU A 209 -63.97 2.44 9.36
C LEU A 209 -64.94 3.45 10.00
N ASP A 210 -65.84 3.88 9.13
CA ASP A 210 -67.04 4.67 9.31
C ASP A 210 -68.01 4.06 10.34
N GLY A 211 -68.79 4.90 11.02
CA GLY A 211 -69.79 4.46 12.00
C GLY A 211 -70.29 5.55 12.96
N SER A 212 -71.15 6.45 12.46
CA SER A 212 -72.15 7.24 13.23
C SER A 212 -73.13 6.30 13.99
N PRO A 213 -74.03 6.71 14.94
CA PRO A 213 -74.54 8.07 15.23
C PRO A 213 -74.85 8.42 16.72
N ARG A 214 -75.04 9.72 17.02
CA ARG A 214 -76.27 10.34 17.61
C ARG A 214 -76.04 11.69 18.31
N GLU A 215 -76.77 12.68 17.78
CA GLU A 215 -77.57 13.75 18.41
C GLU A 215 -77.17 14.35 19.78
N ALA A 216 -76.95 15.67 19.80
CA ALA A 216 -77.90 16.67 20.32
C ALA A 216 -77.31 18.09 20.10
N GLY A 217 -78.01 18.97 19.38
CA GLY A 217 -78.55 20.23 19.92
C GLY A 217 -77.58 21.41 19.69
N GLU A 218 -77.93 22.34 18.79
CA GLU A 218 -78.48 23.68 19.16
C GLU A 218 -77.33 24.65 19.59
N GLU A 219 -77.07 25.86 19.07
CA GLU A 219 -77.84 26.89 18.35
C GLU A 219 -76.90 28.02 17.83
N ASN A 220 -77.42 28.87 16.92
CA ASN A 220 -77.07 30.28 16.61
C ASN A 220 -75.73 30.56 15.90
N LEU A 221 -75.64 31.26 14.76
CA LEU A 221 -76.42 32.37 14.19
C LEU A 221 -76.21 32.43 12.66
#